data_AF-A0A915JNZ6-F1
#
_entry.id   AF-A0A915JNZ6-F1
#
_cell.length_a   1.000
_cell.length_b   1.000
_cell.length_c   1.000
_cell.angle_alpha   90.00
_cell.angle_beta   90.00
_cell.angle_gamma   90.00
#
_symmetry.space_group_name_H-M   'P 1'
#
loop_
_entity.id
_entity.type
_entity.pdbx_description
1 polymer ?
#
loop_
_entity_poly.entity_id
_entity_poly.type
_entity_poly.pdbx_seq_one_letter_code
_entity_poly.pdbx_strand_id
1 'polypeptide(L)'
;MTANIPPAIVGVLENQYAKMGRKRVAIDVKWQIIGMKHAGSSNKKVAKMLGVTPTCVAKTLERYLEGLTIEGDYKNCGRKRCKSLADDKRITMLYKQ
;
A
#
# COMPACT_ATOMS: atom_id res chain seq x y z
N MET A 1 -5.03 -16.83 29.58
CA MET A 1 -3.96 -17.75 29.18
C MET A 1 -3.24 -17.16 27.98
N THR A 2 -2.15 -16.43 28.19
CA THR A 2 -1.35 -15.85 27.10
C THR A 2 -0.36 -16.90 26.62
N ALA A 3 -0.52 -17.38 25.38
CA ALA A 3 0.45 -18.28 24.77
C ALA A 3 1.83 -17.59 24.77
N ASN A 4 2.77 -18.17 25.51
CA ASN A 4 4.13 -17.68 25.62
C ASN A 4 4.89 -18.16 24.36
N ILE A 5 4.83 -17.35 23.30
CA ILE A 5 5.47 -17.68 22.02
C ILE A 5 6.99 -17.49 22.20
N PRO A 6 7.81 -18.52 21.96
CA PRO A 6 9.26 -18.43 22.15
C PRO A 6 9.87 -17.36 21.23
N PRO A 7 10.86 -16.57 21.71
CA PRO A 7 11.41 -15.41 20.99
C PRO A 7 12.04 -15.78 19.64
N ALA A 8 12.47 -17.03 19.47
CA ALA A 8 12.98 -17.56 18.21
C ALA A 8 11.93 -17.53 17.08
N ILE A 9 10.64 -17.76 17.38
CA ILE A 9 9.56 -17.73 16.38
C ILE A 9 9.26 -16.29 15.96
N VAL A 10 9.33 -15.34 16.89
CA VAL A 10 9.15 -13.90 16.59
C VAL A 10 10.22 -13.42 15.61
N GLY A 11 11.49 -13.77 15.84
CA GLY A 11 12.60 -13.42 14.94
C GLY A 11 12.51 -14.08 13.56
N VAL A 12 11.95 -15.29 13.43
CA VAL A 12 11.74 -15.95 12.13
C VAL A 12 10.61 -15.28 11.35
N LEU A 13 9.52 -14.90 12.02
CA LEU A 13 8.41 -14.18 11.38
C LEU A 13 8.86 -12.79 10.90
N GLU A 14 9.59 -12.03 11.73
CA GLU A 14 10.12 -10.72 11.35
C GLU A 14 11.06 -10.79 10.13
N ASN A 15 11.89 -11.84 10.05
CA ASN A 15 12.80 -12.07 8.91
C ASN A 15 12.08 -12.50 7.62
N GLN A 16 10.92 -13.16 7.70
CA GLN A 16 10.09 -13.45 6.53
C GLN A 16 9.43 -12.19 5.95
N TYR A 17 9.02 -11.24 6.80
CA TYR A 17 8.43 -9.97 6.35
C TYR A 17 9.43 -9.08 5.59
N ALA A 18 10.72 -9.12 5.94
CA ALA A 18 11.76 -8.34 5.26
C ALA A 18 12.11 -8.87 3.85
N LYS A 19 11.92 -10.18 3.60
CA LYS A 19 12.23 -10.84 2.32
C LYS A 19 11.13 -10.72 1.26
N MET A 20 9.90 -10.46 1.67
CA MET A 20 8.79 -10.21 0.76
C MET A 20 8.85 -8.73 0.35
N GLY A 21 9.29 -8.43 -0.87
CA GLY A 21 9.29 -7.07 -1.40
C GLY A 21 7.98 -6.34 -1.10
N ARG A 22 8.01 -5.00 -0.93
CA ARG A 22 6.88 -4.15 -0.47
C ARG A 22 5.59 -4.44 -1.24
N LYS A 23 4.83 -5.45 -0.82
CA LYS A 23 3.53 -5.81 -1.38
C LYS A 23 2.52 -4.86 -0.79
N ARG A 24 1.68 -4.31 -1.67
CA ARG A 24 0.58 -3.44 -1.26
C ARG A 24 -0.39 -4.27 -0.43
N VAL A 25 -0.95 -3.66 0.61
CA VAL A 25 -2.00 -4.28 1.42
C VAL A 25 -3.25 -4.45 0.56
N ALA A 26 -3.82 -5.65 0.60
CA ALA A 26 -5.05 -5.98 -0.11
C ALA A 26 -6.20 -5.06 0.32
N ILE A 27 -7.14 -4.81 -0.60
CA ILE A 27 -8.26 -3.90 -0.37
C ILE A 27 -9.14 -4.34 0.81
N ASP A 28 -9.39 -5.64 0.93
CA ASP A 28 -10.21 -6.21 2.01
C ASP A 28 -9.63 -5.89 3.39
N VAL A 29 -8.29 -5.97 3.51
CA VAL A 29 -7.58 -5.64 4.74
C VAL A 29 -7.71 -4.15 5.07
N LYS A 30 -7.72 -3.26 4.06
CA LYS A 30 -7.95 -1.83 4.28
C LYS A 30 -9.36 -1.55 4.80
N TRP A 31 -10.37 -2.23 4.25
CA TRP A 31 -11.74 -2.13 4.76
C TRP A 31 -11.88 -2.72 6.16
N GLN A 32 -11.19 -3.82 6.47
CA GLN A 32 -11.12 -4.37 7.82
C GLN A 32 -10.51 -3.36 8.80
N ILE A 33 -9.42 -2.67 8.44
CA ILE A 33 -8.82 -1.61 9.27
C ILE A 33 -9.87 -0.55 9.65
N ILE A 34 -10.67 -0.10 8.68
CA ILE A 34 -11.69 0.94 8.88
C ILE A 34 -12.82 0.42 9.75
N GLY A 35 -13.37 -0.76 9.45
CA GLY A 35 -14.44 -1.36 10.25
C GLY A 35 -14.02 -1.58 11.70
N MET A 36 -12.80 -2.07 11.91
CA MET A 36 -12.21 -2.23 13.24
C MET A 36 -12.03 -0.90 13.99
N LYS A 37 -11.68 0.16 13.27
CA LYS A 37 -11.54 1.50 13.87
C LYS A 37 -12.89 2.08 14.25
N HIS A 38 -13.91 1.91 13.42
CA HIS A 38 -15.30 2.26 13.73
C HIS A 38 -15.82 1.50 14.96
N ALA A 39 -15.41 0.25 15.15
CA ALA A 39 -15.70 -0.54 16.35
C ALA A 39 -14.92 -0.11 17.60
N GLY A 40 -14.16 1.00 17.56
CA GLY A 40 -13.45 1.55 18.72
C GLY A 40 -12.09 0.88 19.02
N SER A 41 -11.58 0.03 18.14
CA SER A 41 -10.27 -0.60 18.37
C SER A 41 -9.12 0.40 18.26
N SER A 42 -8.10 0.23 19.11
CA SER A 42 -6.89 1.04 19.05
C SER A 42 -6.01 0.66 17.85
N ASN A 43 -5.29 1.64 17.28
CA ASN A 43 -4.47 1.43 16.09
C ASN A 43 -3.39 0.34 16.31
N LYS A 44 -2.82 0.27 17.52
CA LYS A 44 -1.86 -0.79 17.90
C LYS A 44 -2.49 -2.18 17.86
N LYS A 45 -3.74 -2.32 18.33
CA LYS A 45 -4.47 -3.59 18.33
C LYS A 45 -4.80 -4.02 16.90
N VAL A 46 -5.28 -3.09 16.07
CA VAL A 46 -5.57 -3.33 14.65
C VAL A 46 -4.33 -3.80 13.89
N ALA A 47 -3.20 -3.09 14.06
CA ALA A 47 -1.92 -3.44 13.45
C ALA A 47 -1.48 -4.87 13.80
N LYS A 48 -1.57 -5.23 15.10
CA LYS A 48 -1.20 -6.56 15.58
C LYS A 48 -2.11 -7.66 15.03
N MET A 49 -3.41 -7.43 14.95
CA MET A 49 -4.36 -8.46 14.51
C MET A 49 -4.36 -8.68 13.00
N LEU A 50 -4.14 -7.62 12.21
CA LEU A 50 -4.11 -7.71 10.75
C LEU A 50 -2.71 -7.92 10.17
N GLY A 51 -1.68 -8.01 11.03
CA GLY A 51 -0.29 -8.21 10.58
C GLY A 51 0.25 -7.06 9.72
N VAL A 52 -0.22 -5.83 9.97
CA VAL A 52 0.19 -4.62 9.22
C VAL A 52 0.94 -3.66 10.12
N THR A 53 1.76 -2.78 9.54
CA THR A 53 2.47 -1.76 10.32
C THR A 53 1.50 -0.70 10.86
N PRO A 54 1.76 -0.12 12.05
CA PRO A 54 0.96 0.99 12.57
C PRO A 54 0.88 2.18 11.60
N THR A 55 1.94 2.42 10.83
CA THR A 55 1.99 3.45 9.80
C THR A 55 1.01 3.17 8.65
N CYS A 56 0.85 1.89 8.25
CA CYS A 56 -0.14 1.51 7.25
C CYS A 56 -1.57 1.77 7.75
N VAL A 57 -1.85 1.45 9.01
CA VAL A 57 -3.14 1.74 9.66
C VAL A 57 -3.42 3.25 9.63
N ALA A 58 -2.46 4.05 10.07
CA ALA A 58 -2.59 5.51 10.09
C ALA A 58 -2.89 6.10 8.71
N LYS A 59 -2.08 5.74 7.69
CA LYS A 59 -2.27 6.22 6.31
C LYS A 59 -3.59 5.76 5.67
N THR A 60 -4.07 4.57 6.03
CA THR A 60 -5.35 4.05 5.53
C THR A 60 -6.50 4.86 6.11
N LEU A 61 -6.44 5.18 7.40
CA LEU A 61 -7.44 6.02 8.07
C LEU A 61 -7.41 7.46 7.57
N GLU A 62 -6.23 8.05 7.40
CA GLU A 62 -6.06 9.40 6.85
C GLU A 62 -6.74 9.53 5.48
N ARG A 63 -6.44 8.62 4.55
CA ARG A 63 -7.09 8.59 3.23
C ARG A 63 -8.61 8.44 3.28
N TYR A 64 -9.10 7.61 4.19
CA TYR A 64 -10.54 7.41 4.37
C TYR A 64 -11.22 8.70 4.87
N LEU A 65 -10.61 9.38 5.84
CA LEU A 65 -11.13 10.64 6.39
C LEU A 65 -11.06 11.80 5.39
N GLU A 66 -10.04 11.82 4.53
CA GLU A 66 -9.91 12.76 3.40
C GLU A 66 -10.92 12.51 2.27
N GLY A 67 -11.76 11.47 2.38
CA GLY A 67 -12.73 11.09 1.35
C GLY A 67 -12.07 10.54 0.07
N LEU A 68 -10.80 10.14 0.14
CA LEU A 68 -10.09 9.54 -0.98
C LEU A 68 -10.46 8.06 -1.13
N THR A 69 -10.38 7.58 -2.37
CA THR A 69 -10.57 6.15 -2.66
C THR A 69 -9.51 5.30 -1.94
N ILE A 70 -9.97 4.33 -1.14
CA ILE A 70 -9.12 3.35 -0.46
C ILE A 70 -8.39 2.45 -1.47
N GLU A 71 -9.00 2.27 -2.63
CA GLU A 71 -8.49 1.50 -3.78
C GLU A 71 -7.40 2.24 -4.55
N GLY A 72 -7.34 3.57 -4.39
CA GLY A 72 -6.56 4.45 -5.24
C GLY A 72 -5.06 4.31 -5.03
N ASP A 73 -4.41 3.59 -5.93
CA ASP A 73 -3.00 3.81 -6.17
C ASP A 73 -2.84 5.19 -6.82
N TYR A 74 -1.89 5.99 -6.31
CA TYR A 74 -1.37 7.07 -7.15
C TYR A 74 -0.83 6.39 -8.41
N LYS A 75 -1.46 6.64 -9.56
CA LYS A 75 -0.87 6.25 -10.84
C LYS A 75 0.49 6.93 -10.86
N ASN A 76 1.55 6.13 -10.76
CA ASN A 76 2.89 6.65 -10.99
C ASN A 76 2.86 7.26 -12.39
N CYS A 77 2.94 8.58 -12.47
CA CYS A 77 3.16 9.21 -13.75
C CYS A 77 4.49 8.64 -14.24
N GLY A 78 4.44 7.87 -15.31
CA GLY A 78 5.62 7.22 -15.84
C GLY A 78 6.71 8.25 -16.11
N ARG A 79 7.96 7.78 -16.26
CA ARG A 79 9.05 8.67 -16.66
C ARG A 79 8.64 9.45 -17.90
N LYS A 80 8.83 10.77 -17.88
CA LYS A 80 8.54 11.62 -19.04
C LYS A 80 9.25 11.06 -20.28
N ARG A 81 8.55 11.03 -21.41
CA ARG A 81 9.13 10.61 -22.69
C ARG A 81 10.25 11.58 -23.10
N CYS A 82 11.28 11.06 -23.76
CA CYS A 82 12.39 11.87 -24.25
C CYS A 82 12.00 12.76 -25.45
N LYS A 83 10.99 12.35 -26.22
CA LYS A 83 10.48 13.09 -27.36
C LYS A 83 9.15 13.75 -27.02
N SER A 84 8.94 14.95 -27.57
CA SER A 84 7.66 15.63 -27.48
C SER A 84 6.67 15.07 -28.50
N LEU A 85 5.38 15.33 -28.29
CA LEU A 85 4.34 15.01 -29.29
C LEU A 85 4.60 15.69 -30.64
N ALA A 86 5.26 16.86 -30.64
CA ALA A 86 5.61 17.55 -31.88
C ALA A 86 6.69 16.78 -32.65
N ASP A 87 7.66 16.20 -31.96
CA ASP A 87 8.72 15.39 -32.59
C ASP A 87 8.14 14.10 -33.17
N ASP A 88 7.25 13.44 -32.42
CA ASP A 88 6.56 12.24 -32.91
C ASP A 88 5.71 12.56 -34.17
N LYS A 89 5.05 13.73 -34.22
CA LYS A 89 4.31 14.18 -35.41
C LYS A 89 5.22 14.43 -36.61
N ARG A 90 6.38 15.08 -36.42
CA ARG A 90 7.36 15.33 -37.50
C ARG A 90 7.89 14.02 -38.06
N ILE A 91 8.28 13.08 -37.19
CA ILE A 91 8.73 11.75 -37.60
C ILE A 91 7.63 11.05 -38.39
N THR A 92 6.39 11.07 -37.91
CA THR A 92 5.26 10.42 -38.58
C THR A 92 5.00 11.00 -39.98
N MET A 93 5.11 12.33 -40.16
CA MET A 93 4.95 12.98 -41.47
C MET A 93 6.05 12.60 -42.46
N LEU A 94 7.31 12.49 -41.99
CA LEU A 94 8.44 12.11 -42.84
C LEU A 94 8.32 10.67 -43.35
N TYR A 95 7.81 9.74 -42.53
CA TYR A 95 7.64 8.33 -42.90
C TYR A 95 6.40 8.04 -43.75
N LYS A 96 5.49 9.00 -43.92
CA LYS A 96 4.24 8.86 -44.70
C LYS A 96 4.36 9.32 -46.16
N GLN A 97 5.54 9.79 -46.57
CA GLN A 97 5.87 10.11 -47.97
C GLN A 97 6.30 8.85 -48.70
#